data_AF-Q240S1-F1
#
_entry.id   AF-Q240S1-F1
#
_cell.length_a   1.000
_cell.length_b   1.000
_cell.length_c   1.000
_cell.angle_alpha   90.00
_cell.angle_beta   90.00
_cell.angle_gamma   90.00
#
_symmetry.space_group_name_H-M   'P 1'
#
loop_
_entity.id
_entity.type
_entity.pdbx_description
1 polymer ?
#
loop_
_entity_poly.entity_id
_entity_poly.type
_entity_poly.pdbx_seq_one_letter_code
_entity_poly.pdbx_strand_id
1 'polypeptide(L)'
;MQIISYYKTFFLFNKRWNQPKVKEQLKQSIQQKMQQGTIPSDKIINEKMLITEYWSQWLDLNQTDFLQLIQKNPRLTVQDHQDIQSLILDENARMGNWVLGMSIFTYGVYFLGLKKHAMFYNRFQKKSPYKIVNYSKNALGCLLVMSTWSIILKFFFEQAIPNQLSKKGFLSKYHILKEEVYL
;
A
#
# COMPACT_ATOMS: atom_id res chain seq x y z
N MET A 1 11.67 33.77 -9.83
CA MET A 1 10.23 33.76 -10.17
C MET A 1 9.52 32.54 -9.53
N GLN A 2 9.70 32.31 -8.22
CA GLN A 2 9.14 31.13 -7.51
C GLN A 2 7.99 31.49 -6.55
N ILE A 3 7.96 32.73 -6.05
CA ILE A 3 7.01 33.18 -5.02
C ILE A 3 5.56 33.19 -5.55
N ILE A 4 5.33 33.55 -6.81
CA ILE A 4 3.99 33.60 -7.42
C ILE A 4 3.35 32.20 -7.52
N SER A 5 4.16 31.16 -7.66
CA SER A 5 3.68 29.76 -7.70
C SER A 5 3.17 29.31 -6.34
N TYR A 6 3.84 29.67 -5.24
CA TYR A 6 3.39 29.36 -3.87
C TYR A 6 2.06 30.03 -3.55
N TYR A 7 1.87 31.30 -3.93
CA TYR A 7 0.60 32.01 -3.68
C TYR A 7 -0.57 31.42 -4.46
N LYS A 8 -0.40 31.08 -5.75
CA LYS A 8 -1.45 30.39 -6.54
C LYS A 8 -1.78 29.01 -5.95
N THR A 9 -0.76 28.31 -5.49
CA THR A 9 -0.87 26.99 -4.86
C THR A 9 -1.65 27.08 -3.54
N PHE A 10 -1.31 28.05 -2.68
CA PHE A 10 -1.98 28.35 -1.42
C PHE A 10 -3.45 28.80 -1.63
N PHE A 11 -3.70 29.62 -2.66
CA PHE A 11 -5.04 30.11 -2.99
C PHE A 11 -5.96 29.01 -3.56
N LEU A 12 -5.43 28.07 -4.36
CA LEU A 12 -6.15 26.89 -4.83
C LEU A 12 -6.37 25.84 -3.73
N PHE A 13 -5.46 25.72 -2.76
CA PHE A 13 -5.65 24.93 -1.53
C PHE A 13 -6.84 25.46 -0.70
N ASN A 14 -7.02 26.78 -0.67
CA ASN A 14 -8.06 27.44 0.11
C ASN A 14 -9.50 27.18 -0.35
N LYS A 15 -9.71 26.48 -1.47
CA LYS A 15 -11.06 26.17 -2.00
C LYS A 15 -11.44 24.69 -1.99
N ARG A 16 -10.50 23.74 -1.80
CA ARG A 16 -10.82 22.30 -1.85
C ARG A 16 -11.44 21.77 -0.56
N TRP A 17 -11.03 22.26 0.60
CA TRP A 17 -11.67 21.96 1.88
C TRP A 17 -13.15 22.43 1.90
N ASN A 18 -13.51 23.39 1.03
CA ASN A 18 -14.86 23.92 0.89
C ASN A 18 -15.78 23.08 -0.03
N GLN A 19 -15.28 21.97 -0.59
CA GLN A 19 -16.14 21.04 -1.32
C GLN A 19 -17.13 20.36 -0.36
N PRO A 20 -18.40 20.17 -0.74
CA PRO A 20 -19.43 19.67 0.17
C PRO A 20 -19.10 18.29 0.76
N LYS A 21 -18.60 17.37 -0.07
CA LYS A 21 -18.19 16.02 0.38
C LYS A 21 -17.04 16.05 1.39
N VAL A 22 -16.05 16.92 1.17
CA VAL A 22 -14.90 17.05 2.08
C VAL A 22 -15.32 17.71 3.38
N LYS A 23 -16.19 18.73 3.34
CA LYS A 23 -16.77 19.34 4.54
C LYS A 23 -17.54 18.33 5.41
N GLU A 24 -18.31 17.44 4.80
CA GLU A 24 -19.02 16.39 5.53
C GLU A 24 -18.06 15.41 6.21
N GLN A 25 -17.02 14.97 5.50
CA GLN A 25 -15.98 14.09 6.07
C GLN A 25 -15.23 14.76 7.23
N LEU A 26 -14.87 16.04 7.09
CA LEU A 26 -14.22 16.81 8.14
C LEU A 26 -15.13 16.99 9.36
N LYS A 27 -16.43 17.26 9.15
CA LYS A 27 -17.43 17.33 10.23
C LYS A 27 -17.53 15.99 10.97
N GLN A 28 -17.59 14.88 10.26
CA GLN A 28 -17.62 13.54 10.86
C GLN A 28 -16.37 13.25 11.68
N SER A 29 -15.18 13.60 11.16
CA SER A 29 -13.91 13.45 11.88
C SER A 29 -13.90 14.27 13.18
N ILE A 30 -14.34 15.52 13.13
CA ILE A 30 -14.43 16.38 14.32
C ILE A 30 -15.45 15.82 15.32
N GLN A 31 -16.60 15.33 14.85
CA GLN A 31 -17.61 14.71 15.72
C GLN A 31 -17.07 13.45 16.42
N GLN A 32 -16.31 12.61 15.71
CA GLN A 32 -15.65 11.44 16.30
C GLN A 32 -14.61 11.85 17.36
N LYS A 33 -13.80 12.87 17.08
CA LYS A 33 -12.83 13.42 18.06
C LYS A 33 -13.51 14.06 19.28
N MET A 34 -14.70 14.64 19.11
CA MET A 34 -15.53 15.12 20.22
C MET A 34 -16.08 13.97 21.07
N GLN A 35 -16.51 12.87 20.45
CA GLN A 35 -16.96 11.66 21.15
C GLN A 35 -15.82 10.97 21.91
N GLN A 36 -14.60 11.03 21.38
CA GLN A 36 -13.39 10.48 22.00
C GLN A 36 -12.80 11.38 23.10
N GLY A 37 -13.37 12.56 23.34
CA GLY A 37 -12.91 13.50 24.36
C GLY A 37 -11.62 14.27 24.00
N THR A 38 -11.15 14.17 22.76
CA THR A 38 -9.97 14.91 22.27
C THR A 38 -10.32 16.37 21.98
N ILE A 39 -11.58 16.64 21.64
CA ILE A 39 -12.14 17.99 21.44
C ILE A 39 -13.30 18.16 22.43
N PRO A 40 -13.40 19.31 23.12
CA PRO A 40 -14.53 19.60 24.01
C PRO A 40 -15.88 19.48 23.27
N SER A 41 -16.83 18.74 23.84
CA SER A 41 -18.12 18.41 23.21
C SER A 41 -19.07 19.60 23.10
N ASP A 42 -18.78 20.68 23.82
CA ASP A 42 -19.50 21.96 23.87
C ASP A 42 -19.12 22.92 22.72
N LYS A 43 -18.06 22.63 21.96
CA LYS A 43 -17.64 23.48 20.85
C LYS A 43 -18.49 23.27 19.59
N ILE A 44 -19.01 24.37 19.05
CA ILE A 44 -19.68 24.38 17.74
C ILE A 44 -18.65 24.19 16.63
N ILE A 45 -18.90 23.27 15.69
CA ILE A 45 -18.06 23.04 14.52
C ILE A 45 -18.07 24.30 13.64
N ASN A 46 -16.99 25.07 13.70
CA ASN A 46 -16.81 26.28 12.92
C ASN A 46 -15.84 26.08 11.73
N GLU A 47 -15.82 27.04 10.82
CA GLU A 47 -14.98 27.01 9.61
C GLU A 47 -13.50 26.89 9.93
N LYS A 48 -13.05 27.59 10.99
CA LYS A 48 -11.67 27.52 11.47
C LYS A 48 -11.29 26.10 11.92
N MET A 49 -12.20 25.39 12.59
CA MET A 49 -11.98 24.03 13.07
C MET A 49 -11.97 23.02 11.91
N LEU A 50 -12.79 23.23 10.88
CA LEU A 50 -12.72 22.45 9.64
C LEU A 50 -11.39 22.64 8.91
N ILE A 51 -10.91 23.88 8.82
CA ILE A 51 -9.61 24.18 8.21
C ILE A 51 -8.47 23.57 9.04
N THR A 52 -8.49 23.73 10.37
CA THR A 52 -7.49 23.14 11.25
C THR A 52 -7.49 21.61 11.17
N GLU A 53 -8.65 20.97 11.13
CA GLU A 53 -8.76 19.51 10.99
C GLU A 53 -8.29 19.04 9.60
N TYR A 54 -8.60 19.80 8.56
CA TYR A 54 -8.12 19.52 7.21
C TYR A 54 -6.59 19.58 7.13
N TRP A 55 -5.99 20.57 7.77
CA TRP A 55 -4.53 20.68 7.86
C TRP A 55 -3.93 19.66 8.82
N SER A 56 -4.60 19.31 9.93
CA SER A 56 -4.10 18.30 10.86
C SER A 56 -4.05 16.94 10.18
N GLN A 57 -5.10 16.53 9.46
CA GLN A 57 -5.08 15.29 8.66
C GLN A 57 -3.98 15.27 7.60
N TRP A 58 -3.51 16.44 7.16
CA TRP A 58 -2.43 16.58 6.18
C TRP A 58 -1.03 16.72 6.81
N LEU A 59 -0.92 17.33 7.99
CA LEU A 59 0.35 17.58 8.70
C LEU A 59 0.70 16.45 9.67
N ASP A 60 -0.27 15.66 10.12
CA ASP A 60 -0.08 14.48 10.98
C ASP A 60 0.46 13.27 10.19
N LEU A 61 0.99 13.54 8.99
CA LEU A 61 1.66 12.56 8.15
C LEU A 61 3.10 12.33 8.63
N ASN A 62 3.25 11.67 9.78
CA ASN A 62 4.43 10.83 10.07
C ASN A 62 4.46 9.60 9.13
N GLN A 63 4.26 9.81 7.82
CA GLN A 63 4.08 8.73 6.86
C GLN A 63 5.32 8.60 5.99
N THR A 64 6.15 7.62 6.35
CA THR A 64 7.21 7.05 5.50
C THR A 64 6.67 6.38 4.22
N ASP A 65 5.35 6.23 4.08
CA ASP A 65 4.71 5.52 2.97
C ASP A 65 4.17 6.49 1.88
N PHE A 66 4.98 6.67 0.83
CA PHE A 66 4.69 7.56 -0.31
C PHE A 66 3.34 7.30 -1.00
N LEU A 67 2.91 6.04 -1.08
CA LEU A 67 1.66 5.70 -1.76
C LEU A 67 0.48 6.33 -1.02
N GLN A 68 0.51 6.28 0.32
CA GLN A 68 -0.52 6.89 1.16
C GLN A 68 -0.49 8.41 1.08
N LEU A 69 0.71 9.02 1.03
CA LEU A 69 0.86 10.46 0.83
C LEU A 69 0.22 10.94 -0.47
N ILE A 70 0.39 10.19 -1.57
CA ILE A 70 -0.22 10.52 -2.86
C ILE A 70 -1.74 10.26 -2.83
N GLN A 71 -2.19 9.12 -2.32
CA GLN A 71 -3.60 8.75 -2.29
C GLN A 71 -4.45 9.68 -1.41
N LYS A 72 -3.89 10.15 -0.29
CA LYS A 72 -4.54 11.12 0.60
C LYS A 72 -4.34 12.56 0.14
N ASN A 73 -3.60 12.80 -0.95
CA ASN A 73 -3.36 14.15 -1.41
C ASN A 73 -4.70 14.76 -1.87
N PRO A 74 -5.12 15.90 -1.30
CA PRO A 74 -6.38 16.54 -1.69
C PRO A 74 -6.36 17.04 -3.13
N ARG A 75 -5.20 17.05 -3.79
CA ARG A 75 -5.02 17.38 -5.21
C ARG A 75 -5.25 16.23 -6.17
N LEU A 76 -5.38 14.99 -5.67
CA LEU A 76 -5.55 13.80 -6.49
C LEU A 76 -6.79 13.93 -7.38
N THR A 77 -6.62 13.76 -8.69
CA THR A 77 -7.75 13.72 -9.62
C THR A 77 -8.33 12.31 -9.69
N VAL A 78 -9.56 12.18 -10.18
CA VAL A 78 -10.17 10.86 -10.39
C VAL A 78 -9.33 10.01 -11.36
N GLN A 79 -8.80 10.63 -12.42
CA GLN A 79 -7.92 9.97 -13.38
C GLN A 79 -6.61 9.50 -12.71
N ASP A 80 -5.97 10.37 -11.92
CA ASP A 80 -4.75 10.01 -11.20
C ASP A 80 -4.98 8.86 -10.20
N HIS A 81 -6.14 8.83 -9.56
CA HIS A 81 -6.51 7.71 -8.68
C HIS A 81 -6.64 6.40 -9.46
N GLN A 82 -7.27 6.41 -10.64
CA GLN A 82 -7.39 5.24 -11.51
C GLN A 82 -6.01 4.78 -12.03
N ASP A 83 -5.13 5.71 -12.37
CA ASP A 83 -3.77 5.43 -12.85
C ASP A 83 -2.89 4.81 -11.75
N ILE A 84 -3.09 5.21 -10.49
CA ILE A 84 -2.43 4.62 -9.32
C ILE A 84 -2.98 3.22 -9.04
N GLN A 85 -4.31 3.06 -9.05
CA GLN A 85 -4.96 1.77 -8.82
C GLN A 85 -4.57 0.74 -9.88
N SER A 86 -4.54 1.14 -11.16
CA SER A 86 -4.07 0.28 -12.25
C SER A 86 -2.60 -0.11 -12.07
N LEU A 87 -1.73 0.83 -11.66
CA LEU A 87 -0.33 0.51 -11.36
C LEU A 87 -0.19 -0.52 -10.21
N ILE A 88 -0.97 -0.37 -9.14
CA ILE A 88 -0.99 -1.33 -8.04
C ILE A 88 -1.47 -2.71 -8.52
N LEU A 89 -2.53 -2.75 -9.32
CA LEU A 89 -3.06 -3.99 -9.88
C LEU A 89 -2.06 -4.67 -10.81
N ASP A 90 -1.39 -3.91 -11.67
CA ASP A 90 -0.35 -4.42 -12.58
C ASP A 90 0.84 -5.00 -11.81
N GLU A 91 1.31 -4.30 -10.77
CA GLU A 91 2.40 -4.80 -9.93
C GLU A 91 1.99 -6.03 -9.11
N ASN A 92 0.76 -6.08 -8.60
CA ASN A 92 0.22 -7.28 -7.93
C ASN A 92 0.10 -8.46 -8.89
N ALA A 93 -0.33 -8.22 -10.14
CA ALA A 93 -0.40 -9.26 -11.17
C ALA A 93 1.00 -9.77 -11.55
N ARG A 94 1.98 -8.86 -11.69
CA ARG A 94 3.39 -9.22 -11.90
C ARG A 94 3.93 -10.03 -10.72
N MET A 95 3.66 -9.62 -9.49
CA MET A 95 4.02 -10.38 -8.28
C MET A 95 3.43 -11.79 -8.34
N GLY A 96 2.14 -11.92 -8.64
CA GLY A 96 1.48 -13.23 -8.78
C GLY A 96 2.16 -14.13 -9.81
N ASN A 97 2.53 -13.59 -10.98
CA ASN A 97 3.25 -14.32 -12.01
C ASN A 97 4.63 -14.78 -11.53
N TRP A 98 5.38 -13.94 -10.82
CA TRP A 98 6.67 -14.31 -10.24
C TRP A 98 6.54 -15.35 -9.13
N VAL A 99 5.54 -15.23 -8.24
CA VAL A 99 5.26 -16.23 -7.21
C VAL A 99 5.00 -17.59 -7.84
N LEU A 100 4.17 -17.65 -8.88
CA LEU A 100 3.89 -18.89 -9.62
C LEU A 100 5.15 -19.45 -10.27
N GLY A 101 5.92 -18.60 -10.99
CA GLY A 101 7.16 -19.00 -11.65
C GLY A 101 8.20 -19.56 -10.67
N MET A 102 8.45 -18.87 -9.57
CA MET A 102 9.41 -19.30 -8.54
C MET A 102 8.95 -20.55 -7.81
N SER A 103 7.64 -20.71 -7.59
CA SER A 103 7.08 -21.92 -7.00
C SER A 103 7.28 -23.12 -7.92
N ILE A 104 6.93 -23.00 -9.21
CA ILE A 104 7.15 -24.05 -10.21
C ILE A 104 8.64 -24.40 -10.31
N PHE A 105 9.52 -23.39 -10.32
CA PHE A 105 10.97 -23.59 -10.34
C PHE A 105 11.46 -24.35 -9.11
N THR A 106 11.01 -23.95 -7.90
CA THR A 106 11.35 -24.63 -6.64
C THR A 106 10.91 -26.09 -6.66
N TYR A 107 9.71 -26.35 -7.19
CA TYR A 107 9.22 -27.71 -7.40
C TYR A 107 10.04 -28.51 -8.41
N GLY A 108 10.47 -27.88 -9.51
CA GLY A 108 11.35 -28.48 -10.51
C GLY A 108 12.69 -28.89 -9.92
N VAL A 109 13.33 -28.01 -9.15
CA VAL A 109 14.59 -28.29 -8.44
C VAL A 109 14.41 -29.43 -7.43
N TYR A 110 13.32 -29.42 -6.67
CA TYR A 110 13.00 -30.49 -5.74
C TYR A 110 12.84 -31.84 -6.46
N PHE A 111 12.14 -31.88 -7.58
CA PHE A 111 11.86 -33.11 -8.32
C PHE A 111 13.11 -33.66 -9.03
N LEU A 112 13.93 -32.80 -9.64
CA LEU A 112 15.11 -33.19 -10.42
C LEU A 112 16.32 -33.54 -9.54
N GLY A 113 16.56 -32.80 -8.46
CA GLY A 113 17.80 -32.93 -7.65
C GLY A 113 17.60 -33.49 -6.24
N LEU A 114 16.62 -32.97 -5.50
CA LEU A 114 16.54 -33.22 -4.04
C LEU A 114 15.72 -34.45 -3.66
N LYS A 115 14.80 -34.89 -4.51
CA LYS A 115 13.99 -36.09 -4.31
C LYS A 115 14.82 -37.38 -4.14
N LYS A 116 16.03 -37.42 -4.71
CA LYS A 116 16.94 -38.57 -4.63
C LYS A 116 17.82 -38.57 -3.36
N HIS A 117 17.85 -37.49 -2.60
CA HIS A 117 18.60 -37.42 -1.34
C HIS A 117 17.80 -38.04 -0.18
N ALA A 118 18.45 -38.96 0.55
CA ALA A 118 17.83 -39.74 1.64
C ALA A 118 17.18 -38.87 2.73
N MET A 119 17.74 -37.70 3.04
CA MET A 119 17.23 -36.79 4.07
C MET A 119 15.86 -36.19 3.69
N PHE A 120 15.63 -35.90 2.40
CA PHE A 120 14.35 -35.39 1.90
C PHE A 120 13.33 -36.50 1.64
N TYR A 121 13.81 -37.68 1.19
CA TYR A 121 12.97 -38.85 0.99
C TYR A 121 12.33 -39.33 2.30
N ASN A 122 13.10 -39.45 3.38
CA ASN A 122 12.58 -39.94 4.67
C ASN A 122 11.65 -38.94 5.38
N ARG A 123 11.79 -37.64 5.14
CA ARG A 123 11.00 -36.58 5.82
C ARG A 123 9.72 -36.21 5.07
N PHE A 124 9.76 -36.18 3.74
CA PHE A 124 8.64 -35.74 2.90
C PHE A 124 7.99 -36.87 2.08
N GLN A 125 8.70 -37.98 1.81
CA GLN A 125 8.19 -39.11 1.01
C GLN A 125 7.95 -40.41 1.78
N LYS A 126 8.02 -40.42 3.12
CA LYS A 126 7.53 -41.56 3.90
C LYS A 126 6.01 -41.68 3.66
N LYS A 127 5.66 -42.50 2.68
CA LYS A 127 4.30 -42.65 2.16
C LYS A 127 3.43 -43.16 3.30
N SER A 128 2.41 -42.39 3.66
CA SER A 128 1.34 -42.91 4.51
C SER A 128 0.59 -43.99 3.72
N PRO A 129 0.12 -45.08 4.36
CA PRO A 129 -0.75 -46.05 3.70
C PRO A 129 -2.06 -45.40 3.19
N TYR A 130 -2.46 -44.28 3.80
CA TYR A 130 -3.64 -43.51 3.39
C TYR A 130 -3.31 -42.52 2.27
N LYS A 131 -3.87 -42.73 1.07
CA LYS A 131 -3.68 -41.87 -0.10
C LYS A 131 -4.04 -40.41 0.16
N ILE A 132 -5.11 -40.15 0.91
CA ILE A 132 -5.59 -38.80 1.26
C ILE A 132 -4.50 -38.01 2.00
N VAL A 133 -3.84 -38.63 2.99
CA VAL A 133 -2.78 -37.98 3.77
C VAL A 133 -1.59 -37.58 2.89
N ASN A 134 -1.27 -38.36 1.85
CA ASN A 134 -0.20 -38.01 0.91
C ASN A 134 -0.60 -36.83 0.00
N TYR A 135 -1.86 -36.76 -0.45
CA TYR A 135 -2.35 -35.60 -1.20
C TYR A 135 -2.35 -34.33 -0.35
N SER A 136 -2.79 -34.40 0.90
CA SER A 136 -2.79 -33.26 1.83
C SER A 136 -1.38 -32.73 2.09
N LYS A 137 -0.40 -33.62 2.29
CA LYS A 137 1.01 -33.23 2.48
C LYS A 137 1.58 -32.49 1.26
N ASN A 138 1.26 -32.96 0.05
CA ASN A 138 1.71 -32.31 -1.18
C ASN A 138 1.04 -30.93 -1.37
N ALA A 139 -0.26 -30.83 -1.10
CA ALA A 139 -1.00 -29.56 -1.18
C ALA A 139 -0.48 -28.55 -0.15
N LEU A 140 -0.27 -28.97 1.10
CA LEU A 140 0.29 -28.11 2.15
C LEU A 140 1.72 -27.67 1.84
N GLY A 141 2.54 -28.54 1.27
CA GLY A 141 3.86 -28.16 0.77
C GLY A 141 3.78 -27.10 -0.32
N CYS A 142 2.79 -27.18 -1.21
CA CYS A 142 2.61 -26.22 -2.31
C CYS A 142 2.19 -24.86 -1.80
N LEU A 143 1.22 -24.86 -0.88
CA LEU A 143 0.78 -23.66 -0.19
C LEU A 143 1.93 -23.02 0.58
N LEU A 144 2.77 -23.80 1.27
CA LEU A 144 3.94 -23.27 1.98
C LEU A 144 4.92 -22.58 1.04
N VAL A 145 5.32 -23.25 -0.06
CA VAL A 145 6.26 -22.69 -1.04
C VAL A 145 5.69 -21.40 -1.65
N MET A 146 4.42 -21.42 -2.07
CA MET A 146 3.76 -20.24 -2.62
C MET A 146 3.66 -19.10 -1.60
N SER A 147 3.36 -19.41 -0.33
CA SER A 147 3.26 -18.42 0.74
C SER A 147 4.63 -17.80 1.05
N THR A 148 5.69 -18.61 1.12
CA THR A 148 7.06 -18.13 1.33
C THR A 148 7.50 -17.18 0.22
N TRP A 149 7.30 -17.56 -1.05
CA TRP A 149 7.61 -16.67 -2.17
C TRP A 149 6.74 -15.42 -2.19
N SER A 150 5.46 -15.53 -1.81
CA SER A 150 4.56 -14.37 -1.71
C SER A 150 5.06 -13.37 -0.67
N ILE A 151 5.49 -13.82 0.51
CA ILE A 151 6.03 -12.94 1.56
C ILE A 151 7.33 -12.25 1.10
N ILE A 152 8.25 -13.03 0.52
CA ILE A 152 9.54 -12.50 0.05
C ILE A 152 9.31 -11.46 -1.06
N LEU A 153 8.52 -11.80 -2.08
CA LEU A 153 8.29 -10.93 -3.22
C LEU A 153 7.45 -9.70 -2.83
N LYS A 154 6.49 -9.83 -1.92
CA LYS A 154 5.70 -8.69 -1.42
C LYS A 154 6.60 -7.55 -0.95
N PHE A 155 7.66 -7.84 -0.19
CA PHE A 155 8.61 -6.83 0.25
C PHE A 155 9.27 -6.07 -0.92
N PHE A 156 9.70 -6.77 -1.98
CA PHE A 156 10.31 -6.15 -3.14
C PHE A 156 9.30 -5.32 -3.97
N PHE A 157 8.08 -5.83 -4.14
CA PHE A 157 7.05 -5.15 -4.92
C PHE A 157 6.47 -3.94 -4.18
N GLU A 158 6.32 -4.00 -2.85
CA GLU A 158 5.94 -2.84 -2.04
C GLU A 158 6.96 -1.70 -2.13
N GLN A 159 8.26 -2.00 -2.21
CA GLN A 159 9.29 -0.99 -2.47
C GLN A 159 9.35 -0.53 -3.94
N ALA A 160 8.84 -1.32 -4.88
CA ALA A 160 8.83 -0.96 -6.30
C ALA A 160 7.73 0.07 -6.63
N ILE A 161 6.55 -0.02 -6.00
CA ILE A 161 5.42 0.88 -6.20
C ILE A 161 5.81 2.37 -6.07
N PRO A 162 6.45 2.84 -4.98
CA PRO A 162 6.85 4.25 -4.85
C PRO A 162 7.86 4.68 -5.92
N ASN A 163 8.76 3.78 -6.31
CA ASN A 163 9.71 4.04 -7.40
C ASN A 163 9.01 4.22 -8.76
N GLN A 164 7.96 3.45 -9.03
CA GLN A 164 7.19 3.60 -10.26
C GLN A 164 6.32 4.85 -10.27
N LEU A 165 5.71 5.20 -9.13
CA LEU A 165 4.98 6.45 -8.97
C LEU A 165 5.89 7.67 -9.16
N SER A 166 7.13 7.59 -8.66
CA SER A 166 8.18 8.56 -8.91
C SER A 166 8.52 8.68 -10.40
N LYS A 167 8.75 7.56 -11.09
CA LYS A 167 9.02 7.54 -12.55
C LYS A 167 7.88 8.13 -13.38
N LYS A 168 6.62 7.91 -12.99
CA LYS A 168 5.43 8.50 -13.62
C LYS A 168 5.24 9.99 -13.30
N GLY A 169 6.07 10.59 -12.45
CA GLY A 169 6.04 12.02 -12.14
C GLY A 169 4.97 12.42 -11.10
N PHE A 170 4.37 11.46 -10.38
CA PHE A 170 3.36 11.78 -9.37
C PHE A 170 3.94 12.56 -8.18
N LEU A 171 5.19 12.29 -7.81
CA LEU A 171 5.87 13.03 -6.72
C LEU A 171 6.08 14.51 -7.07
N SER A 172 6.50 14.81 -8.30
CA SER A 172 6.67 16.19 -8.75
C SER A 172 5.32 16.90 -8.95
N LYS A 173 4.33 16.18 -9.49
CA LYS A 173 2.96 16.69 -9.69
C LYS A 173 2.28 17.09 -8.38
N TYR A 174 2.56 16.38 -7.29
CA TYR A 174 1.97 16.64 -5.97
C TYR A 174 2.90 17.33 -4.96
N HIS A 175 4.09 17.76 -5.40
CA HIS A 175 5.08 18.45 -4.57
C HIS A 175 5.45 17.70 -3.29
N ILE A 176 5.55 16.38 -3.35
CA ILE A 176 6.02 15.56 -2.24
C ILE A 176 7.54 15.63 -2.24
N LEU A 177 8.13 16.27 -1.22
CA LEU A 177 9.58 16.46 -1.08
C LEU A 177 10.26 15.10 -0.90
N LYS A 178 11.33 14.88 -1.66
CA LYS A 178 12.07 13.60 -1.72
C LYS A 178 13.08 13.47 -0.57
N GLU A 179 13.28 14.52 0.23
CA GLU A 179 14.46 14.70 1.10
C GLU A 179 14.47 13.86 2.38
N GLU A 180 13.39 13.16 2.76
CA GLU A 180 13.34 12.41 4.02
C GLU A 180 13.32 10.88 3.88
N VAL A 181 13.45 10.30 2.68
CA VAL A 181 13.06 8.88 2.48
C VAL A 181 14.21 7.94 2.12
N TYR A 182 15.46 8.43 2.14
CA TYR A 182 16.63 7.55 2.08
C TYR A 182 17.76 8.09 2.95
N LEU A 183 17.68 7.77 4.24
CA LEU A 183 18.84 7.49 5.10
C LEU A 183 18.62 6.16 5.80
#